data_AF-A0A7S3JJC9-F1
#
_entry.id   AF-A0A7S3JJC9-F1
#
_cell.length_a   1.000
_cell.length_b   1.000
_cell.length_c   1.000
_cell.angle_alpha   90.00
_cell.angle_beta   90.00
_cell.angle_gamma   90.00
#
_symmetry.space_group_name_H-M   'P 1'
#
loop_
_entity.id
_entity.type
_entity.pdbx_description
1 polymer ?
#
loop_
_entity_poly.entity_id
_entity_poly.type
_entity_poly.pdbx_seq_one_letter_code
_entity_poly.pdbx_strand_id
1 'polypeptide(L)'
;MASSPMSDEPTGIWTIKEKFGDDFHKLLIVSFFSQTLVLSIGSKITEVTDSGFDSKTKTIHANLLLDDSCIQVSHTGIIHIKADGKRNQWKSSAGKINFAVSNERQIIVALEGGEIK
;
A
#
# COMPACT_ATOMS: atom_id res chain seq x y z
N MET A 1 11.76 -24.94 5.10
CA MET A 1 10.85 -23.83 4.76
C MET A 1 11.18 -22.68 5.71
N ALA A 2 11.39 -21.46 5.22
CA ALA A 2 11.59 -20.31 6.09
C ALA A 2 10.22 -19.75 6.47
N SER A 3 9.92 -19.67 7.77
CA SER A 3 8.68 -19.10 8.30
C SER A 3 9.01 -18.00 9.29
N SER A 4 8.40 -16.83 9.13
CA SER A 4 8.49 -15.74 10.09
C SER A 4 7.17 -15.66 10.86
N PRO A 5 7.15 -15.97 12.17
CA PRO A 5 5.94 -15.83 12.98
C PRO A 5 5.61 -14.34 13.13
N MET A 6 4.36 -13.98 12.85
CA MET A 6 3.83 -12.63 13.08
C MET A 6 3.04 -12.61 14.39
N SER A 7 3.13 -11.51 15.14
CA SER A 7 2.41 -11.34 16.41
C SER A 7 0.91 -11.22 16.23
N ASP A 8 0.50 -10.55 15.14
CA ASP A 8 -0.89 -10.27 14.81
C ASP A 8 -1.32 -10.97 13.52
N GLU A 9 -2.62 -11.15 13.34
CA GLU A 9 -3.18 -11.72 12.12
C GLU A 9 -3.18 -10.69 10.97
N PRO A 10 -2.48 -10.97 9.84
CA PRO A 10 -2.47 -10.06 8.72
C PRO A 10 -3.83 -10.05 8.01
N THR A 11 -4.28 -8.84 7.66
CA THR A 11 -5.55 -8.57 6.96
C THR A 11 -5.37 -8.39 5.45
N GLY A 12 -4.14 -8.23 4.97
CA GLY A 12 -3.82 -8.05 3.56
C GLY A 12 -2.32 -8.08 3.32
N ILE A 13 -1.93 -8.50 2.11
CA ILE A 13 -0.53 -8.64 1.69
C ILE A 13 -0.38 -8.21 0.23
N TRP A 14 0.61 -7.38 -0.05
CA TRP A 14 0.94 -6.92 -1.41
C TRP A 14 2.44 -6.98 -1.64
N THR A 15 2.84 -7.30 -2.87
CA THR A 15 4.24 -7.23 -3.30
C THR A 15 4.37 -6.13 -4.35
N ILE A 16 5.39 -5.29 -4.19
CA ILE A 16 5.57 -4.08 -5.01
C ILE A 16 7.00 -4.08 -5.55
N LYS A 17 7.15 -3.80 -6.84
CA LYS A 17 8.46 -3.59 -7.47
C LYS A 17 8.95 -2.17 -7.19
N GLU A 18 10.24 -1.92 -7.39
CA GLU A 18 10.74 -0.55 -7.28
C GLU A 18 10.31 0.29 -8.49
N LYS A 19 10.41 -0.30 -9.68
CA LYS A 19 9.92 0.27 -10.93
C LYS A 19 8.97 -0.71 -11.61
N PHE A 20 8.06 -0.17 -12.40
CA PHE A 20 7.02 -0.94 -13.05
C PHE A 20 7.59 -2.06 -13.94
N GLY A 21 8.67 -1.74 -14.65
CA GLY A 21 9.37 -2.64 -15.56
C GLY A 21 10.35 -3.63 -14.92
N ASP A 22 10.54 -3.61 -13.60
CA ASP A 22 11.51 -4.51 -12.96
C ASP A 22 11.04 -5.97 -13.02
N ASP A 23 11.97 -6.91 -13.06
CA ASP A 23 11.62 -8.34 -13.04
C ASP A 23 11.23 -8.84 -11.65
N PHE A 24 11.73 -8.18 -10.60
CA PHE A 24 11.62 -8.63 -9.21
C PHE A 24 10.93 -7.60 -8.32
N HIS A 25 10.14 -8.08 -7.36
CA HIS A 25 9.53 -7.25 -6.34
C HIS A 25 10.56 -6.86 -5.28
N LYS A 26 10.49 -5.62 -4.80
CA LYS A 26 11.44 -5.07 -3.81
C LYS A 26 10.78 -4.79 -2.46
N LEU A 27 9.46 -4.67 -2.42
CA LEU A 27 8.71 -4.39 -1.21
C LEU A 27 7.63 -5.45 -0.97
N LEU A 28 7.43 -5.76 0.31
CA LEU A 28 6.34 -6.57 0.82
C LEU A 28 5.56 -5.72 1.84
N ILE A 29 4.31 -5.42 1.52
CA ILE A 29 3.41 -4.64 2.37
C ILE A 29 2.49 -5.62 3.09
N VAL A 30 2.51 -5.62 4.42
CA VAL A 30 1.66 -6.47 5.25
C VAL A 30 0.77 -5.58 6.10
N SER A 31 -0.55 -5.68 5.92
CA SER A 31 -1.51 -4.87 6.65
C SER A 31 -2.10 -5.62 7.83
N PHE A 32 -2.22 -4.95 8.96
CA PHE A 32 -2.89 -5.42 10.17
C PHE A 32 -4.11 -4.54 10.47
N PHE A 33 -4.83 -4.84 11.55
CA PHE A 33 -6.02 -4.07 11.93
C PHE A 33 -5.73 -2.59 12.22
N SER A 34 -4.58 -2.30 12.84
CA SER A 34 -4.21 -0.95 13.30
C SER A 34 -2.96 -0.37 12.65
N GLN A 35 -2.22 -1.16 11.86
CA GLN A 35 -0.92 -0.76 11.33
C GLN A 35 -0.60 -1.43 9.99
N THR A 36 0.43 -0.94 9.32
CA THR A 36 1.03 -1.56 8.14
C THR A 36 2.51 -1.77 8.38
N LEU A 37 2.99 -2.98 8.13
CA LEU A 37 4.41 -3.33 8.14
C LEU A 37 4.93 -3.32 6.71
N VAL A 38 6.04 -2.61 6.49
CA VAL A 38 6.70 -2.53 5.18
C VAL A 38 8.05 -3.20 5.27
N LEU A 39 8.25 -4.21 4.44
CA LEU A 39 9.47 -4.98 4.41
C LEU A 39 10.14 -4.81 3.04
N SER A 40 11.45 -4.63 3.02
CA SER A 40 12.27 -4.66 1.81
C SER A 40 12.76 -6.09 1.55
N ILE A 41 12.73 -6.47 0.27
CA ILE A 41 13.17 -7.77 -0.24
C ILE A 41 14.55 -7.56 -0.88
N GLY A 42 15.59 -8.01 -0.18
CA GLY A 42 16.96 -8.04 -0.70
C GLY A 42 17.58 -9.43 -0.50
N SER A 43 18.83 -9.46 -0.03
CA SER A 43 19.46 -10.71 0.44
C SER A 43 18.78 -11.29 1.68
N LYS A 44 18.14 -10.42 2.47
CA LYS A 44 17.28 -10.73 3.60
C LYS A 44 16.03 -9.86 3.51
N ILE A 45 14.96 -10.30 4.18
CA ILE A 45 13.76 -9.49 4.37
C ILE A 45 13.98 -8.64 5.62
N THR A 46 13.86 -7.32 5.48
CA THR A 46 14.08 -6.36 6.58
C THR A 46 13.00 -5.29 6.60
N GLU A 47 12.57 -4.87 7.78
CA GLU A 47 11.63 -3.75 7.92
C GLU A 47 12.27 -2.44 7.46
N VAL A 48 11.49 -1.60 6.76
CA VAL A 48 11.90 -0.28 6.27
C VAL A 48 10.86 0.78 6.63
N THR A 49 11.35 1.97 6.99
CA THR A 49 10.51 3.08 7.49
C THR A 49 10.50 4.30 6.56
N ASP A 50 11.39 4.34 5.58
CA ASP A 50 11.58 5.41 4.59
C ASP A 50 10.90 5.12 3.24
N SER A 51 10.02 4.12 3.18
CA SER A 51 9.31 3.70 1.96
C SER A 51 8.22 4.67 1.48
N GLY A 52 7.86 5.67 2.30
CA GLY A 52 6.78 6.62 2.01
C GLY A 52 5.36 6.12 2.34
N PHE A 53 5.19 4.83 2.60
CA PHE A 53 3.95 4.26 3.12
C PHE A 53 3.70 4.74 4.56
N ASP A 54 2.44 4.86 4.93
CA ASP A 54 2.03 5.10 6.31
C ASP A 54 1.89 3.79 7.07
N SER A 55 2.84 3.52 7.96
CA SER A 55 2.85 2.34 8.81
C SER A 55 1.82 2.40 9.95
N LYS A 56 1.21 3.57 10.22
CA LYS A 56 0.32 3.78 11.39
C LYS A 56 -1.15 3.52 11.09
N THR A 57 -1.48 3.14 9.86
CA THR A 57 -2.85 2.87 9.46
C THR A 57 -2.96 1.53 8.75
N LYS A 58 -4.14 0.91 8.83
CA LYS A 58 -4.48 -0.28 8.04
C LYS A 58 -4.50 0.08 6.55
N THR A 59 -3.76 -0.69 5.75
CA THR A 59 -3.80 -0.62 4.29
C THR A 59 -4.94 -1.50 3.77
N ILE A 60 -5.83 -0.90 2.99
CA ILE A 60 -6.92 -1.57 2.28
C ILE A 60 -6.45 -2.05 0.91
N HIS A 61 -5.59 -1.27 0.25
CA HIS A 61 -5.03 -1.58 -1.06
C HIS A 61 -3.69 -0.89 -1.25
N ALA A 62 -2.76 -1.55 -1.93
CA ALA A 62 -1.49 -0.97 -2.35
C ALA A 62 -1.12 -1.47 -3.74
N ASN A 63 -0.52 -0.62 -4.56
CA ASN A 63 -0.06 -1.01 -5.89
C ASN A 63 1.05 -0.08 -6.41
N LEU A 64 1.77 -0.56 -7.43
CA LEU A 64 2.66 0.22 -8.28
C LEU A 64 1.93 0.63 -9.56
N LEU A 65 2.02 1.90 -9.91
CA LEU A 65 1.50 2.44 -11.16
C LEU A 65 2.60 2.50 -12.23
N LEU A 66 2.18 2.70 -13.48
CA LEU A 66 3.07 2.70 -14.65
C LEU A 66 4.15 3.80 -14.61
N ASP A 67 3.90 4.90 -13.89
CA ASP A 67 4.83 6.04 -13.76
C ASP A 67 5.82 5.87 -12.59
N ASP A 68 6.06 4.62 -12.17
CA ASP A 68 6.90 4.24 -11.02
C ASP A 68 6.42 4.84 -9.69
N SER A 69 5.17 5.30 -9.62
CA SER A 69 4.57 5.79 -8.38
C SER A 69 3.84 4.68 -7.64
N CYS A 70 3.89 4.71 -6.31
CA CYS A 70 3.16 3.78 -5.46
C CYS A 70 1.91 4.43 -4.89
N ILE A 71 0.89 3.62 -4.66
CA ILE A 71 -0.32 4.03 -3.94
C ILE A 71 -0.51 3.20 -2.69
N GLN A 72 -1.06 3.84 -1.67
CA GLN A 72 -1.58 3.19 -0.47
C GLN A 72 -2.96 3.77 -0.18
N VAL A 73 -3.95 2.90 -0.07
CA VAL A 73 -5.31 3.26 0.30
C VAL A 73 -5.55 2.82 1.73
N SER A 74 -6.02 3.72 2.58
CA SER A 74 -6.51 3.43 3.93
C SER A 74 -7.98 3.85 4.04
N HIS A 75 -8.61 3.56 5.18
CA HIS A 75 -10.00 3.96 5.39
C HIS A 75 -10.23 5.49 5.38
N THR A 76 -9.17 6.31 5.53
CA THR A 76 -9.28 7.78 5.56
C THR A 76 -8.97 8.45 4.23
N GLY A 77 -8.34 7.74 3.29
CA GLY A 77 -7.84 8.37 2.08
C GLY A 77 -6.81 7.55 1.32
N ILE A 78 -6.20 8.21 0.33
CA ILE A 78 -5.19 7.66 -0.55
C ILE A 78 -3.90 8.46 -0.36
N ILE A 79 -2.78 7.77 -0.16
CA ILE A 79 -1.44 8.32 -0.25
C ILE A 79 -0.87 7.93 -1.62
N HIS A 80 -0.44 8.91 -2.39
CA HIS A 80 0.26 8.75 -3.65
C HIS A 80 1.73 9.11 -3.44
N ILE A 81 2.60 8.11 -3.52
CA ILE A 81 4.05 8.21 -3.35
C ILE A 81 4.66 8.28 -4.74
N LYS A 82 5.12 9.45 -5.15
CA LYS A 82 5.74 9.66 -6.46
C LYS A 82 7.09 8.95 -6.54
N ALA A 83 7.57 8.70 -7.75
CA ALA A 83 8.89 8.11 -8.00
C ALA A 83 10.06 8.90 -7.39
N ASP A 84 9.88 10.21 -7.13
CA ASP A 84 10.87 11.07 -6.44
C ASP A 84 10.74 11.04 -4.91
N GLY A 85 9.90 10.16 -4.37
CA GLY A 85 9.63 10.01 -2.93
C GLY A 85 8.65 11.04 -2.35
N LYS A 86 8.19 12.03 -3.13
CA LYS A 86 7.20 13.00 -2.63
C LYS A 86 5.85 12.34 -2.43
N ARG A 87 5.19 12.71 -1.33
CA ARG A 87 3.87 12.21 -0.96
C ARG A 87 2.79 13.25 -1.24
N ASN A 88 1.76 12.83 -1.96
CA ASN A 88 0.49 13.52 -2.05
C ASN A 88 -0.57 12.73 -1.28
N GLN A 89 -1.52 13.42 -0.65
CA GLN A 89 -2.61 12.78 0.06
C GLN A 89 -3.95 13.29 -0.46
N TRP A 90 -4.82 12.37 -0.80
CA TRP A 90 -6.24 12.62 -0.96
C TRP A 90 -6.97 12.09 0.26
N LYS A 91 -7.80 12.92 0.89
CA LYS A 91 -8.64 12.53 2.04
C LYS A 91 -10.07 12.38 1.57
N SER A 92 -10.74 11.32 1.99
CA SER A 92 -12.15 11.16 1.70
C SER A 92 -12.98 12.20 2.47
N SER A 93 -13.82 12.94 1.76
CA SER A 93 -14.73 13.93 2.33
C SER A 93 -16.12 13.37 2.65
N ALA A 94 -16.46 12.18 2.16
CA ALA A 94 -17.83 11.66 2.16
C ALA A 94 -18.00 10.36 2.98
N GLY A 95 -16.98 9.93 3.73
CA GLY A 95 -17.03 8.73 4.57
C GLY A 95 -15.76 7.89 4.47
N LYS A 96 -15.74 6.73 5.13
CA LYS A 96 -14.60 5.82 5.07
C LYS A 96 -14.53 5.11 3.73
N ILE A 97 -13.32 4.82 3.26
CA ILE A 97 -13.11 3.90 2.12
C ILE A 97 -13.28 2.47 2.63
N ASN A 98 -14.18 1.70 2.03
CA ASN A 98 -14.42 0.29 2.36
C ASN A 98 -13.71 -0.67 1.40
N PHE A 99 -13.64 -0.31 0.12
CA PHE A 99 -13.00 -1.11 -0.92
C PHE A 99 -12.19 -0.23 -1.85
N ALA A 100 -11.13 -0.79 -2.41
CA ALA A 100 -10.30 -0.13 -3.41
C ALA A 100 -9.75 -1.16 -4.40
N VAL A 101 -9.65 -0.74 -5.65
CA VAL A 101 -9.03 -1.51 -6.73
C VAL A 101 -8.21 -0.58 -7.60
N SER A 102 -7.19 -1.10 -8.26
CA SER A 102 -6.42 -0.33 -9.23
C SER A 102 -5.96 -1.19 -10.39
N ASN A 103 -5.72 -0.54 -11.52
CA ASN A 103 -4.87 -1.07 -12.58
C ASN A 103 -3.57 -0.25 -12.63
N GLU A 104 -2.85 -0.32 -13.74
CA GLU A 104 -1.56 0.37 -13.94
C GLU A 104 -1.66 1.91 -13.95
N ARG A 105 -2.85 2.48 -14.18
CA ARG A 105 -3.05 3.92 -14.43
C ARG A 105 -4.22 4.55 -13.67
N GLN A 106 -5.06 3.74 -13.05
CA GLN A 106 -6.32 4.16 -12.44
C GLN A 106 -6.50 3.48 -11.10
N ILE A 107 -7.20 4.16 -10.22
CA ILE A 107 -7.57 3.69 -8.90
C ILE A 107 -9.04 4.04 -8.74
N ILE A 108 -9.82 3.08 -8.25
CA ILE A 108 -11.22 3.25 -7.93
C ILE A 108 -11.41 2.91 -6.46
N VAL A 109 -12.14 3.75 -5.73
CA VAL A 109 -12.47 3.54 -4.32
C VAL A 109 -13.98 3.56 -4.12
N ALA A 110 -14.47 2.64 -3.28
CA ALA A 110 -15.85 2.62 -2.83
C ALA A 110 -15.92 3.13 -1.38
N LEU A 111 -16.72 4.18 -1.18
CA LEU A 111 -16.94 4.83 0.10
C LEU A 111 -18.13 4.22 0.83
N GLU A 112 -18.18 4.47 2.13
CA GLU A 112 -19.37 4.28 2.93
C GLU A 112 -20.58 4.97 2.29
N GLY A 113 -21.74 4.31 2.29
CA GLY A 113 -22.92 4.79 1.56
C GLY A 113 -22.97 4.42 0.06
N GLY A 114 -21.95 3.74 -0.47
CA GLY A 114 -21.95 3.19 -1.83
C GLY A 114 -21.51 4.16 -2.93
N GLU A 115 -20.96 5.32 -2.58
CA GLU A 115 -20.35 6.25 -3.55
C GLU A 115 -19.05 5.65 -4.10
N ILE A 116 -18.85 5.75 -5.42
CA ILE A 116 -17.65 5.27 -6.12
C ILE A 116 -16.90 6.50 -6.67
N LYS A 117 -15.59 6.58 -6.42
CA LYS A 117 -14.70 7.62 -6.94
C LYS A 117 -13.50 7.03 -7.67
#